data_AF-A0A972UVC2-F1
#
_entry.id   AF-A0A972UVC2-F1
#
_cell.length_a   1.000
_cell.length_b   1.000
_cell.length_c   1.000
_cell.angle_alpha   90.00
_cell.angle_beta   90.00
_cell.angle_gamma   90.00
#
_symmetry.space_group_name_H-M   'P 1'
#
loop_
_entity.id
_entity.type
_entity.pdbx_description
1 polymer ?
#
loop_
_entity_poly.entity_id
_entity_poly.type
_entity_poly.pdbx_seq_one_letter_code
_entity_poly.pdbx_strand_id
1 'polypeptide(L)'
;MVLLWILLGITLAIAFIISYYWIKFGAPKLVLITGLSGVLMFMFAVVWSIISMSNGELLAASLGIITLGIPAILLIASGWKLLEAKSME
;
A
#
# COMPACT_ATOMS: atom_id res chain seq x y z
N MET A 1 -17.43 -11.31 6.69
CA MET A 1 -16.15 -10.66 7.03
C MET A 1 -15.15 -10.70 5.88
N VAL A 2 -14.78 -11.86 5.36
CA VAL A 2 -13.78 -12.01 4.26
C VAL A 2 -14.06 -11.09 3.06
N LEU A 3 -15.33 -10.98 2.64
CA LEU A 3 -15.74 -10.12 1.52
C LEU A 3 -15.44 -8.62 1.74
N LEU A 4 -15.63 -8.12 2.97
CA LEU A 4 -15.37 -6.72 3.34
C LEU A 4 -13.88 -6.38 3.29
N TRP A 5 -13.04 -7.34 3.69
CA TRP A 5 -11.59 -7.18 3.65
C TRP A 5 -11.03 -7.31 2.23
N ILE A 6 -11.60 -8.16 1.38
CA ILE A 6 -11.29 -8.22 -0.04
C ILE A 6 -11.65 -6.89 -0.72
N LEU A 7 -12.83 -6.34 -0.42
CA LEU A 7 -13.25 -5.02 -0.93
C LEU A 7 -12.29 -3.92 -0.48
N LEU A 8 -11.84 -3.94 0.77
CA LEU A 8 -10.84 -2.99 1.30
C LEU A 8 -9.48 -3.13 0.59
N GLY A 9 -9.00 -4.36 0.39
CA GLY A 9 -7.75 -4.64 -0.33
C GLY A 9 -7.82 -4.19 -1.80
N ILE A 10 -8.93 -4.45 -2.49
CA ILE A 10 -9.16 -4.00 -3.87
C ILE A 10 -9.20 -2.47 -3.94
N THR A 11 -9.90 -1.83 -3.00
CA THR A 11 -9.99 -0.36 -2.96
C THR A 11 -8.62 0.27 -2.70
N LEU A 12 -7.82 -0.31 -1.83
CA LEU A 12 -6.42 0.09 -1.58
C LEU A 12 -5.54 -0.14 -2.80
N ALA A 13 -5.68 -1.27 -3.50
CA ALA A 13 -4.95 -1.54 -4.75
C ALA A 13 -5.32 -0.55 -5.88
N ILE A 14 -6.59 -0.16 -6.00
CA ILE A 14 -7.01 0.87 -6.95
C ILE A 14 -6.41 2.23 -6.57
N ALA A 15 -6.43 2.59 -5.27
CA ALA A 15 -5.78 3.80 -4.78
C ALA A 15 -4.26 3.80 -5.05
N PHE A 16 -3.62 2.63 -4.97
CA PHE A 16 -2.21 2.42 -5.33
C PHE A 16 -1.95 2.74 -6.80
N ILE A 17 -2.76 2.19 -7.70
CA ILE A 17 -2.64 2.41 -9.15
C ILE A 17 -2.83 3.89 -9.48
N ILE A 18 -3.82 4.55 -8.88
CA ILE A 18 -4.07 5.98 -9.06
C ILE A 18 -2.86 6.79 -8.57
N SER A 19 -2.32 6.45 -7.39
CA SER A 19 -1.13 7.10 -6.82
C SER A 19 0.11 6.90 -7.71
N TYR A 20 0.31 5.73 -8.30
CA TYR A 20 1.40 5.46 -9.25
C TYR A 20 1.31 6.35 -10.50
N TYR A 21 0.12 6.49 -11.08
CA TYR A 21 -0.06 7.37 -12.23
C TYR A 21 0.16 8.84 -11.89
N TRP A 22 -0.19 9.29 -10.70
CA TRP A 22 0.10 10.65 -10.23
C TRP A 22 1.59 10.93 -10.08
N ILE A 23 2.38 9.94 -9.64
CA ILE A 23 3.85 10.03 -9.61
C ILE A 23 4.40 10.13 -11.03
N LYS A 24 3.94 9.27 -11.95
CA LYS A 24 4.44 9.23 -13.34
C LYS A 24 4.12 10.49 -14.13
N PHE A 25 2.97 11.13 -13.87
CA PHE A 25 2.51 12.32 -14.60
C PHE A 25 2.78 13.66 -13.87
N GLY A 26 3.56 13.65 -12.77
CA GLY A 26 4.09 14.88 -12.18
C GLY A 26 3.09 15.70 -11.35
N ALA A 27 2.39 15.06 -10.40
CA ALA A 27 1.57 15.76 -9.41
C ALA A 27 2.29 15.87 -8.03
N PRO A 28 3.26 16.78 -7.85
CA PRO A 28 4.12 16.87 -6.65
C PRO A 28 3.36 17.24 -5.36
N LYS A 29 2.12 17.71 -5.46
CA LYS A 29 1.26 18.01 -4.29
C LYS A 29 0.73 16.75 -3.61
N LEU A 30 0.81 15.59 -4.25
CA LEU A 30 0.22 14.34 -3.78
C LEU A 30 1.26 13.34 -3.22
N VAL A 31 2.54 13.72 -3.22
CA VAL A 31 3.67 12.88 -2.72
C VAL A 31 3.45 12.40 -1.28
N LEU A 32 2.95 13.28 -0.42
CA LEU A 32 2.67 12.94 0.98
C LEU A 32 1.52 11.93 1.09
N ILE A 33 0.51 12.02 0.22
CA ILE A 33 -0.61 11.10 0.14
C ILE A 33 -0.14 9.73 -0.37
N THR A 34 0.73 9.70 -1.38
CA THR A 34 1.39 8.49 -1.88
C THR A 34 2.11 7.74 -0.77
N GLY A 35 2.97 8.44 0.00
CA GLY A 35 3.68 7.82 1.13
C GLY A 35 2.73 7.32 2.23
N LEU A 36 1.74 8.13 2.62
CA LEU A 36 0.76 7.77 3.65
C LEU A 36 -0.07 6.55 3.23
N SER A 37 -0.49 6.48 1.96
CA SER A 37 -1.26 5.36 1.42
C SER A 37 -0.46 4.06 1.44
N GLY A 38 0.85 4.13 1.16
CA GLY A 38 1.78 3.02 1.31
C GLY A 38 1.86 2.54 2.77
N VAL A 39 2.01 3.44 3.74
CA VAL A 39 2.04 3.08 5.17
C VAL A 39 0.73 2.40 5.60
N LEU A 40 -0.42 2.94 5.19
CA LEU A 40 -1.73 2.37 5.49
C LEU A 40 -1.91 0.97 4.87
N MET A 41 -1.51 0.79 3.60
CA MET A 41 -1.53 -0.53 2.95
C MET A 41 -0.60 -1.52 3.66
N PHE A 42 0.57 -1.08 4.11
CA PHE A 42 1.51 -1.97 4.80
C PHE A 42 0.93 -2.43 6.15
N MET A 43 0.38 -1.51 6.94
CA MET A 43 -0.29 -1.86 8.20
C MET A 43 -1.46 -2.80 7.97
N PHE A 44 -2.26 -2.56 6.93
CA PHE A 44 -3.35 -3.45 6.55
C PHE A 44 -2.84 -4.85 6.21
N ALA A 45 -1.78 -4.96 5.41
CA ALA A 45 -1.18 -6.25 5.05
C ALA A 45 -0.68 -7.01 6.28
N VAL A 46 -0.06 -6.31 7.24
CA VAL A 46 0.40 -6.91 8.51
C VAL A 46 -0.79 -7.41 9.34
N VAL A 47 -1.81 -6.58 9.54
CA VAL A 47 -3.02 -6.96 10.31
C VAL A 47 -3.74 -8.14 9.66
N TRP A 48 -3.89 -8.11 8.33
CA TRP A 48 -4.46 -9.22 7.57
C TRP A 48 -3.66 -10.51 7.78
N SER A 49 -2.33 -10.44 7.68
CA SER A 49 -1.46 -11.59 7.86
C SER A 49 -1.62 -12.21 9.25
N ILE A 50 -1.63 -11.39 10.31
CA ILE A 50 -1.83 -11.84 11.69
C ILE A 50 -3.20 -12.51 11.86
N ILE A 51 -4.27 -11.92 11.34
CA ILE A 51 -5.63 -12.48 11.41
C ILE A 51 -5.71 -13.80 10.65
N SER A 52 -5.20 -13.86 9.42
CA SER A 52 -5.19 -15.09 8.62
C SER A 52 -4.38 -16.20 9.30
N MET A 53 -3.23 -15.90 9.89
CA MET A 53 -2.46 -16.88 10.67
C MET A 53 -3.22 -17.38 11.89
N SER A 54 -3.94 -16.49 12.60
CA SER A 54 -4.77 -16.88 13.76
C SER A 54 -5.93 -17.82 13.39
N ASN A 55 -6.41 -17.75 12.14
CA ASN A 55 -7.45 -18.63 11.60
C ASN A 55 -6.87 -19.90 10.94
N GLY A 56 -5.55 -20.11 10.96
CA GLY A 56 -4.89 -21.25 10.32
C GLY A 56 -4.72 -21.13 8.80
N GLU A 57 -5.02 -19.98 8.20
CA GLU A 57 -4.97 -19.74 6.76
C GLU A 57 -3.60 -19.18 6.32
N LEU A 58 -2.56 -20.01 6.39
CA LEU A 58 -1.17 -19.63 6.05
C LEU A 58 -1.02 -19.10 4.60
N LEU A 59 -1.76 -19.67 3.65
CA LEU A 59 -1.75 -19.22 2.26
C LEU A 59 -2.34 -17.81 2.11
N ALA A 60 -3.46 -17.52 2.78
CA ALA A 60 -4.08 -16.20 2.74
C ALA A 60 -3.20 -15.14 3.43
N ALA A 61 -2.51 -15.51 4.52
CA ALA A 61 -1.55 -14.66 5.20
C ALA A 61 -0.36 -14.29 4.30
N SER A 62 0.19 -15.28 3.58
CA SER A 62 1.32 -15.10 2.67
C SER A 62 0.94 -14.29 1.43
N LEU A 63 -0.21 -14.60 0.83
CA LEU A 63 -0.74 -13.86 -0.32
C LEU A 63 -1.05 -12.41 0.04
N GLY A 64 -1.56 -12.12 1.24
CA GLY A 64 -1.80 -10.75 1.69
C GLY A 64 -0.51 -9.92 1.77
N ILE A 65 0.58 -10.49 2.28
CA ILE A 65 1.88 -9.81 2.33
C ILE A 65 2.43 -9.56 0.91
N ILE A 66 2.34 -10.55 0.02
CA ILE A 66 2.85 -10.41 -1.35
C ILE A 66 2.05 -9.39 -2.15
N THR A 67 0.73 -9.45 -2.07
CA THR A 67 -0.17 -8.61 -2.89
C THR A 67 -0.37 -7.21 -2.35
N LEU A 68 -0.20 -6.99 -1.04
CA LEU A 68 -0.45 -5.69 -0.41
C LEU A 68 0.79 -5.15 0.31
N GLY A 69 1.55 -6.00 1.00
CA GLY A 69 2.75 -5.59 1.75
C GLY A 69 3.91 -5.17 0.86
N ILE A 70 4.28 -5.97 -0.15
CA ILE A 70 5.39 -5.63 -1.07
C ILE A 70 5.07 -4.34 -1.86
N PRO A 71 3.90 -4.19 -2.49
CA PRO A 71 3.54 -2.94 -3.13
C PRO A 71 3.58 -1.76 -2.16
N ALA A 72 3.04 -1.91 -0.95
CA ALA A 72 3.06 -0.87 0.06
C ALA A 72 4.47 -0.34 0.37
N ILE A 73 5.45 -1.24 0.54
CA ILE A 73 6.86 -0.86 0.73
C ILE A 73 7.37 -0.05 -0.47
N LEU A 74 7.05 -0.48 -1.69
CA LEU A 74 7.44 0.24 -2.90
C LEU A 74 6.83 1.65 -2.95
N LEU A 75 5.55 1.82 -2.55
CA LEU A 75 4.94 3.16 -2.46
C LEU A 75 5.61 4.03 -1.41
N ILE A 76 5.92 3.48 -0.24
CA ILE A 76 6.60 4.22 0.84
C ILE A 76 7.96 4.70 0.34
N ALA A 77 8.76 3.81 -0.24
CA ALA A 77 10.07 4.15 -0.78
C ALA A 77 9.99 5.19 -1.93
N SER A 78 8.98 5.06 -2.79
CA SER A 78 8.73 6.01 -3.88
C SER A 78 8.33 7.39 -3.35
N GLY A 79 7.40 7.43 -2.38
CA GLY A 79 6.97 8.66 -1.72
C GLY A 79 8.11 9.36 -0.99
N TRP A 80 8.99 8.60 -0.33
CA TRP A 80 10.18 9.13 0.35
C TRP A 80 11.14 9.80 -0.64
N LYS A 81 11.49 9.11 -1.72
CA LYS A 81 12.37 9.66 -2.78
C LYS A 81 11.81 10.94 -3.41
N LEU A 82 10.49 11.00 -3.62
CA LEU A 82 9.84 12.18 -4.17
C LEU A 82 9.81 13.35 -3.18
N LEU A 83 9.72 13.06 -1.88
CA LEU A 83 9.77 14.07 -0.82
C LEU A 83 11.16 14.72 -0.76
N GLU A 84 12.22 13.91 -0.82
CA GLU A 84 13.61 14.37 -0.91
C GLU A 84 13.83 15.24 -2.15
N ALA A 85 13.37 14.81 -3.33
CA ALA A 85 13.51 15.56 -4.57
C ALA A 85 12.83 16.95 -4.50
N LYS A 86 11.65 17.05 -3.89
CA LYS A 86 10.96 18.33 -3.70
C LYS A 86 11.66 19.25 -2.70
N SER A 87 12.36 18.72 -1.70
CA SER A 87 13.08 19.52 -0.72
C SER A 87 14.35 20.20 -1.26
N MET A 88 14.80 19.79 -2.44
CA MET A 88 16.00 20.33 -3.12
C MET A 88 15.65 21.41 -4.17
N GLU A 89 14.38 21.64 -4.46
CA GLU A 89 13.87 22.76 -5.29
C GLU A 89 13.55 23.99 -4.43
#